data_AF-A0A2G6PYH7-F1
#
_entry.id   AF-A0A2G6PYH7-F1
#
_cell.length_a   1.000
_cell.length_b   1.000
_cell.length_c   1.000
_cell.angle_alpha   90.00
_cell.angle_beta   90.00
_cell.angle_gamma   90.00
#
_symmetry.space_group_name_H-M   'P 1'
#
loop_
_entity.id
_entity.type
_entity.pdbx_description
1 polymer ?
#
loop_
_entity_poly.entity_id
_entity_poly.type
_entity_poly.pdbx_seq_one_letter_code
_entity_poly.pdbx_strand_id
1 'polypeptide(L)' 'MNPETMTLKTQEAIQQAYQLAVDGRHTEITEDHLALALVQQSESVARPMIEKTGAPIG' A
#
# COMPACT_ATOMS: atom_id res chain seq x y z
N MET A 1 1.50 10.05 13.67
CA MET A 1 1.77 8.59 13.75
C MET A 1 3.20 8.40 14.26
N ASN A 2 3.47 7.35 15.04
CA ASN A 2 4.86 6.97 15.39
C ASN A 2 5.32 5.84 14.45
N PRO A 3 6.23 6.10 13.49
CA PRO A 3 6.75 5.07 12.58
C PRO A 3 7.39 3.88 13.31
N GLU A 4 7.92 4.08 14.51
CA GLU A 4 8.58 3.04 15.30
C GLU A 4 7.61 1.96 15.81
N THR A 5 6.32 2.28 15.87
CA THR A 5 5.27 1.32 16.27
C THR A 5 4.73 0.50 15.10
N MET A 6 5.14 0.84 13.87
CA MET A 6 4.68 0.17 12.66
C MET A 6 5.55 -1.04 12.35
N THR A 7 4.93 -2.08 11.79
CA THR A 7 5.69 -3.20 11.24
C THR A 7 6.59 -2.73 10.10
N LEU A 8 7.69 -3.44 9.84
CA LEU A 8 8.58 -3.13 8.72
C LEU A 8 7.80 -3.07 7.39
N LYS A 9 6.87 -4.00 7.16
CA LYS A 9 6.02 -4.03 5.97
C LYS A 9 5.10 -2.83 5.85
N THR A 10 4.60 -2.31 6.96
CA THR A 10 3.80 -1.06 6.94
C THR A 10 4.67 0.13 6.54
N GLN A 11 5.91 0.19 7.04
CA GLN A 11 6.85 1.26 6.68
C GLN A 11 7.24 1.18 5.19
N GLU A 12 7.51 -0.03 4.68
CA GLU A 12 7.77 -0.29 3.25
C GLU A 12 6.58 0.16 2.37
N ALA A 13 5.35 -0.19 2.75
CA ALA A 13 4.15 0.20 2.01
C ALA A 13 3.95 1.72 1.95
N ILE A 14 4.25 2.46 3.03
CA ILE A 14 4.17 3.93 3.04
C ILE A 14 5.22 4.53 2.10
N GLN A 15 6.45 4.00 2.09
CA GLN A 15 7.49 4.43 1.16
C GLN A 15 7.11 4.14 -0.30
N GLN A 16 6.52 2.97 -0.57
CA GLN A 16 6.07 2.62 -1.91
C GLN A 16 4.88 3.47 -2.36
N ALA A 17 3.97 3.85 -1.46
CA ALA A 17 2.88 4.79 -1.75
C ALA A 17 3.41 6.17 -2.17
N TYR A 18 4.47 6.67 -1.51
CA TYR A 18 5.15 7.89 -1.93
C TYR A 18 5.73 7.75 -3.34
N GLN A 19 6.43 6.65 -3.63
CA GLN A 19 7.01 6.42 -4.95
C GLN A 19 5.93 6.38 -6.05
N LEU A 20 4.80 5.73 -5.79
CA LEU A 20 3.65 5.67 -6.71
C LEU A 20 3.10 7.08 -7.01
N ALA A 21 3.03 7.96 -6.01
CA ALA A 21 2.59 9.35 -6.23
C ALA A 21 3.59 10.14 -7.09
N VAL A 22 4.89 9.97 -6.84
CA VAL A 22 5.97 10.59 -7.64
C VAL A 22 5.93 10.11 -9.09
N ASP A 23 5.84 8.80 -9.30
CA ASP A 23 5.81 8.19 -10.64
C ASP A 23 4.55 8.61 -11.42
N GLY A 24 3.42 8.75 -10.71
CA GLY A 24 2.16 9.27 -11.24
C GLY A 24 2.14 10.78 -11.47
N ARG A 25 3.18 11.52 -11.06
CA ARG A 25 3.21 13.00 -11.02
C ARG A 25 2.01 13.60 -10.25
N HIS A 26 1.58 12.91 -9.20
CA HIS A 26 0.54 13.39 -8.29
C HIS A 26 1.17 14.29 -7.23
N THR A 27 0.52 15.42 -6.96
CA THR A 27 1.01 16.41 -5.98
C THR A 27 0.75 16.01 -4.54
N GLU A 28 -0.04 14.95 -4.33
CA GLU A 28 -0.45 14.47 -3.01
C GLU A 28 -0.45 12.94 -2.98
N ILE A 29 -0.03 12.39 -1.84
CA ILE A 29 -0.18 10.96 -1.55
C ILE A 29 -1.60 10.76 -1.02
N THR A 30 -2.42 10.07 -1.79
CA THR A 30 -3.77 9.68 -1.41
C THR A 30 -3.85 8.22 -0.93
N GLU A 31 -5.00 7.86 -0.38
CA GLU A 31 -5.34 6.50 0.03
C GLU A 31 -5.18 5.47 -1.10
N ASP A 32 -5.43 5.88 -2.36
CA ASP A 32 -5.28 5.01 -3.54
C ASP A 32 -3.84 4.51 -3.71
N HIS A 33 -2.84 5.37 -3.44
CA HIS A 33 -1.43 4.99 -3.53
C HIS A 33 -1.07 3.99 -2.45
N LEU A 34 -1.58 4.19 -1.23
CA LEU A 34 -1.36 3.26 -0.13
C LEU A 34 -2.05 1.92 -0.39
N ALA A 35 -3.29 1.94 -0.88
CA ALA A 35 -4.02 0.73 -1.25
C ALA A 35 -3.27 -0.06 -2.34
N LEU A 36 -2.80 0.63 -3.37
CA LEU A 36 -2.03 0.00 -4.45
C LEU A 36 -0.70 -0.59 -3.94
N ALA A 37 0.05 0.16 -3.12
CA ALA A 37 1.28 -0.34 -2.50
C ALA A 37 1.03 -1.61 -1.66
N LEU A 38 -0.04 -1.60 -0.85
CA LEU A 38 -0.42 -2.75 -0.03
C LEU A 38 -0.81 -3.97 -0.87
N VAL A 39 -1.45 -3.80 -2.04
CA VAL A 39 -1.86 -4.92 -2.91
C VAL A 39 -0.71 -5.46 -3.77
N GLN A 40 0.25 -4.61 -4.14
CA GLN A 40 1.43 -4.98 -4.93
C GLN A 40 2.56 -5.62 -4.10
N GLN A 41 2.62 -5.34 -2.80
CA GLN A 41 3.62 -5.92 -1.91
C GLN A 41 3.41 -7.45 -1.76
N SER A 42 4.41 -8.23 -2.14
CA SER A 42 4.38 -9.70 -2.26
C SER A 42 4.05 -10.47 -0.97
N GLU A 43 4.35 -9.89 0.19
CA GLU A 43 4.08 -10.49 1.52
C GLU A 43 2.98 -9.75 2.30
N SER A 44 2.19 -8.92 1.61
CA SER A 44 1.11 -8.18 2.24
C SER A 44 -0.08 -9.08 2.58
N VAL A 45 -0.64 -8.86 3.77
CA VAL A 45 -1.92 -9.46 4.16
C VAL A 45 -3.11 -8.85 3.41
N ALA A 46 -2.93 -7.72 2.72
CA ALA A 46 -4.03 -7.03 2.05
C ALA A 46 -4.65 -7.87 0.91
N ARG A 47 -3.82 -8.50 0.08
CA ARG A 47 -4.27 -9.34 -1.03
C ARG A 47 -5.18 -10.49 -0.58
N PRO A 48 -4.75 -11.40 0.33
CA PRO A 48 -5.61 -12.49 0.78
C PRO A 48 -6.85 -12.00 1.55
N MET A 49 -6.80 -10.81 2.17
CA MET A 49 -7.97 -10.23 2.83
C MET A 49 -9.01 -9.72 1.84
N ILE A 50 -8.58 -9.07 0.76
CA ILE A 50 -9.48 -8.59 -0.29
C ILE A 50 -10.04 -9.78 -1.09
N GLU A 51 -9.23 -10.78 -1.43
CA GLU A 51 -9.69 -12.01 -2.09
C GLU A 51 -10.80 -12.71 -1.28
N LYS A 52 -10.70 -12.73 0.05
CA LYS A 52 -11.75 -13.26 0.94
C LYS A 52 -13.08 -12.51 0.86
N THR A 53 -13.09 -11.26 0.41
CA THR A 53 -14.34 -10.50 0.20
C THR A 53 -15.06 -10.88 -1.10
N GLY A 54 -14.42 -11.64 -1.98
CA GLY A 54 -14.91 -11.94 -3.33
C GLY A 54 -14.66 -10.83 -4.36
N ALA A 55 -13.97 -9.75 -3.97
CA ALA A 55 -13.54 -8.71 -4.89
C ALA A 55 -12.38 -9.21 -5.78
N PRO A 56 -12.42 -8.96 -7.09
CA PRO A 56 -11.30 -9.30 -7.96
C PRO A 56 -10.10 -8.40 -7.66
N ILE A 57 -8.92 -9.01 -7.50
CA ILE A 57 -7.63 -8.33 -7.52
C ILE A 57 -6.90 -8.77 -8.79
N GLY A 58 -6.58 -7.80 -9.65
CA GLY A 58 -5.80 -7.96 -10.89
C GLY A 58 -4.33 -7.61 -10.67
#